data_AF-A0A914QSH5-F1
#
_entry.id   AF-A0A914QSH5-F1
#
_cell.length_a   1.000
_cell.length_b   1.000
_cell.length_c   1.000
_cell.angle_alpha   90.00
_cell.angle_beta   90.00
_cell.angle_gamma   90.00
#
_symmetry.space_group_name_H-M   'P 1'
#
loop_
_entity.id
_entity.type
_entity.pdbx_description
1 polymer ?
#
loop_
_entity_poly.entity_id
_entity_poly.type
_entity_poly.pdbx_seq_one_letter_code
_entity_poly.pdbx_strand_id
1 'polypeptide(L)'
;MSTAWVTLATNDGYALGALVLAHSLRRAKTKHHLHILYTDGVTAQMRSRLLAVFHNSTRVDVLDSNDAENLALIGRPDLGVTFTKLHCWRLTQYEKCVFLVYIFFI
;
A
#
# COMPACT_ATOMS: atom_id res chain seq x y z
N MET A 1 -12.64 -2.03 18.56
CA MET A 1 -11.44 -1.46 17.94
C MET A 1 -11.15 -2.23 16.65
N SER A 2 -10.75 -1.54 15.58
CA SER A 2 -10.64 -2.13 14.23
C SER A 2 -9.20 -2.54 13.88
N THR A 3 -9.06 -3.69 13.23
CA THR A 3 -7.79 -4.23 12.72
C THR A 3 -7.82 -4.33 11.19
N ALA A 4 -6.68 -4.18 10.52
CA ALA A 4 -6.61 -4.21 9.06
C ALA A 4 -5.42 -5.00 8.49
N TRP A 5 -5.64 -5.61 7.33
CA TRP A 5 -4.60 -5.96 6.38
C TRP A 5 -4.29 -4.72 5.53
N VAL A 6 -3.01 -4.35 5.50
CA VAL A 6 -2.54 -3.17 4.77
C VAL A 6 -1.58 -3.62 3.67
N THR A 7 -1.72 -3.04 2.49
CA THR A 7 -0.74 -3.22 1.41
C THR A 7 -0.52 -1.87 0.69
N LEU A 8 0.46 -1.82 -0.22
CA LEU A 8 0.85 -0.62 -0.96
C LEU A 8 0.91 -0.93 -2.45
N ALA A 9 0.44 -0.05 -3.32
CA ALA A 9 0.65 -0.14 -4.76
C ALA A 9 1.24 1.18 -5.28
N THR A 10 2.45 1.14 -5.84
CA THR A 10 3.10 2.34 -6.40
C THR A 10 2.96 2.45 -7.92
N ASN A 11 2.49 1.39 -8.58
CA ASN A 11 2.20 1.34 -10.01
C ASN A 11 1.13 0.27 -10.31
N ASP A 12 0.68 0.21 -11.56
CA ASP A 12 -0.36 -0.74 -11.99
C ASP A 12 0.04 -2.21 -11.87
N GLY A 13 1.32 -2.54 -12.07
CA GLY A 13 1.83 -3.90 -11.87
C GLY A 13 1.68 -4.35 -10.42
N TYR A 14 2.02 -3.48 -9.47
CA TYR A 14 1.82 -3.74 -8.05
C TYR A 14 0.35 -3.71 -7.63
N ALA A 15 -0.47 -2.88 -8.28
CA ALA A 15 -1.91 -2.87 -8.04
C ALA A 15 -2.60 -4.19 -8.45
N LEU A 16 -2.14 -4.84 -9.52
CA LEU A 16 -2.59 -6.19 -9.87
C LEU A 16 -2.29 -7.20 -8.76
N GLY A 17 -1.07 -7.18 -8.22
CA GLY A 17 -0.69 -8.01 -7.07
C GLY A 17 -1.56 -7.74 -5.83
N ALA A 18 -1.86 -6.47 -5.56
CA ALA A 18 -2.75 -6.07 -4.47
C ALA A 18 -4.18 -6.60 -4.65
N LEU A 19 -4.71 -6.62 -5.88
CA LEU A 19 -6.02 -7.21 -6.19
C LEU A 19 -6.02 -8.72 -5.92
N VAL A 20 -4.99 -9.44 -6.38
CA VAL A 20 -4.85 -10.89 -6.12
C VAL A 20 -4.82 -11.17 -4.62
N LEU A 21 -4.03 -10.40 -3.86
CA LEU A 21 -3.96 -10.50 -2.40
C LEU A 21 -5.32 -10.28 -1.75
N ALA A 22 -6.03 -9.21 -2.12
CA ALA A 22 -7.33 -8.89 -1.57
C ALA A 22 -8.38 -9.99 -1.83
N HIS A 23 -8.39 -10.55 -3.04
CA HIS A 23 -9.26 -11.68 -3.38
C HIS A 23 -8.89 -12.95 -2.59
N SER A 24 -7.60 -13.24 -2.41
CA SER A 24 -7.15 -14.38 -1.60
C SER A 24 -7.57 -14.24 -0.13
N LEU A 25 -7.44 -13.05 0.47
CA LEU A 25 -7.89 -12.78 1.85
C LEU A 25 -9.42 -12.90 2.00
N ARG A 26 -10.18 -12.42 1.01
CA ARG A 26 -11.64 -12.59 0.97
C ARG A 26 -12.04 -14.07 0.84
N ARG A 27 -11.35 -14.83 -0.01
CA ARG A 27 -11.57 -16.28 -0.17
C ARG A 27 -11.25 -17.04 1.11
N ALA A 28 -10.23 -16.61 1.86
CA ALA A 28 -9.91 -17.10 3.20
C ALA A 28 -10.89 -16.60 4.29
N LYS A 29 -11.97 -15.90 3.92
CA LYS A 29 -13.01 -15.39 4.83
C LYS A 29 -12.46 -14.51 5.95
N THR A 30 -11.50 -13.65 5.64
CA THR A 30 -10.96 -12.74 6.65
C THR A 30 -12.04 -11.84 7.24
N LYS A 31 -11.96 -11.58 8.55
CA LYS A 31 -12.85 -10.69 9.29
C LYS A 31 -12.28 -9.27 9.44
N HIS A 32 -11.04 -9.05 9.00
CA HIS A 32 -10.33 -7.78 9.16
C HIS A 32 -10.53 -6.88 7.95
N HIS A 33 -10.41 -5.56 8.14
CA HIS A 33 -10.51 -4.62 7.03
C HIS A 33 -9.37 -4.82 6.03
N LEU A 34 -9.62 -4.42 4.78
CA LEU A 34 -8.63 -4.38 3.72
C LEU A 34 -8.35 -2.92 3.42
N HIS A 35 -7.11 -2.48 3.61
CA HIS A 35 -6.68 -1.11 3.35
C HIS A 35 -5.58 -1.10 2.31
N ILE A 36 -5.73 -0.27 1.27
CA ILE A 36 -4.71 -0.06 0.24
C ILE A 36 -4.11 1.35 0.35
N LEU A 37 -2.79 1.42 0.46
CA LEU A 37 -2.04 2.63 0.18
C LEU A 37 -1.73 2.67 -1.31
N TYR A 38 -1.85 3.82 -1.97
CA TYR A 38 -1.49 3.93 -3.39
C TYR A 38 -0.85 5.27 -3.72
N THR A 39 0.02 5.30 -4.72
CA THR A 39 0.65 6.52 -5.23
C THR A 39 0.04 6.93 -6.57
N ASP A 40 0.46 8.08 -7.12
CA ASP A 40 0.00 8.54 -8.42
C ASP A 40 0.46 7.67 -9.59
N GLY A 41 1.46 6.80 -9.39
CA GLY A 41 1.90 5.83 -10.40
C GLY A 41 0.85 4.75 -10.70
N VAL A 42 -0.18 4.60 -9.86
CA VAL A 42 -1.36 3.78 -10.17
C VAL A 42 -2.31 4.59 -11.04
N THR A 43 -2.71 4.08 -12.20
CA THR A 43 -3.62 4.78 -13.12
C THR A 43 -5.03 4.91 -12.54
N ALA A 44 -5.79 5.91 -12.98
CA ALA A 44 -7.16 6.10 -12.53
C ALA A 44 -8.04 4.86 -12.74
N GLN A 45 -7.89 4.20 -13.90
CA GLN A 45 -8.61 2.96 -14.20
C GLN A 45 -8.29 1.85 -13.19
N MET A 46 -7.02 1.69 -12.83
CA MET A 46 -6.60 0.69 -11.86
C MET A 46 -7.03 1.06 -10.43
N ARG A 47 -6.98 2.34 -10.05
CA ARG A 47 -7.51 2.83 -8.77
C ARG A 47 -8.99 2.48 -8.61
N SER A 48 -9.82 2.69 -9.64
CA SER A 48 -11.24 2.31 -9.57
C SER A 48 -11.45 0.82 -9.27
N ARG A 49 -10.60 -0.06 -9.84
CA ARG A 49 -10.64 -1.50 -9.54
C ARG A 49 -10.24 -1.80 -8.09
N LEU A 50 -9.20 -1.14 -7.58
CA LEU A 50 -8.78 -1.27 -6.18
C LEU A 50 -9.89 -0.83 -5.22
N LEU A 51 -10.51 0.33 -5.47
CA LEU A 51 -11.58 0.88 -4.63
C LEU A 51 -12.84 0.01 -4.60
N ALA A 52 -13.08 -0.79 -5.64
CA ALA A 52 -14.18 -1.76 -5.66
C ALA A 52 -13.92 -3.00 -4.75
N VAL A 53 -12.65 -3.27 -4.41
CA VAL A 53 -12.25 -4.49 -3.68
C VAL A 53 -11.74 -4.19 -2.26
N PHE A 54 -11.08 -3.07 -2.04
CA PHE A 54 -10.62 -2.66 -0.72
C PHE A 54 -11.72 -1.95 0.06
N HIS A 55 -11.71 -2.10 1.38
CA HIS A 55 -12.69 -1.42 2.24
C HIS A 55 -12.35 0.07 2.37
N ASN A 56 -11.06 0.36 2.57
CA ASN A 56 -10.53 1.71 2.70
C ASN A 56 -9.31 1.88 1.80
N SER A 57 -9.03 3.13 1.44
CA SER A 57 -7.86 3.48 0.65
C SER A 57 -7.27 4.81 1.11
N THR A 58 -5.96 4.96 0.96
CA THR A 58 -5.26 6.22 1.21
C THR A 58 -4.29 6.48 0.07
N ARG A 59 -4.47 7.62 -0.61
CA ARG A 59 -3.42 8.13 -1.51
C ARG A 59 -2.25 8.58 -0.65
N VAL A 60 -1.07 8.08 -0.95
CA VAL A 60 0.19 8.51 -0.34
C VAL A 60 1.06 9.08 -1.43
N ASP A 61 1.66 10.23 -1.18
CA ASP A 61 2.75 10.68 -2.03
C ASP A 61 3.92 9.71 -1.82
N VAL A 62 4.64 9.41 -2.90
CA VAL A 62 6.00 8.91 -2.72
C VAL A 62 6.71 10.02 -1.93
N LEU A 63 7.39 9.69 -0.84
CA LEU A 63 8.17 10.66 -0.07
C LEU A 63 9.22 11.27 -1.00
N ASP A 64 8.87 12.35 -1.71
CA ASP A 64 9.64 12.88 -2.82
C ASP A 64 9.41 14.38 -2.96
N SER A 65 10.34 15.14 -2.37
CA SER A 65 10.86 16.41 -2.90
C SER A 65 11.93 16.98 -1.97
N ASN A 66 11.75 16.93 -0.63
CA ASN A 66 12.79 17.32 0.34
C ASN A 66 13.69 16.16 0.79
N ASP A 67 13.24 14.92 0.59
CA ASP A 67 14.02 13.74 0.97
C ASP A 67 14.95 13.26 -0.14
N ALA A 68 14.72 13.56 -1.42
CA ALA A 68 15.61 13.09 -2.50
C ALA A 68 17.03 13.66 -2.35
N GLU A 69 17.17 14.94 -1.99
CA GLU A 69 18.46 15.56 -1.68
C GLU A 69 19.06 15.01 -0.38
N ASN A 70 18.25 14.84 0.68
CA ASN A 70 18.70 14.25 1.95
C ASN A 70 19.10 12.76 1.81
N LEU A 71 18.40 12.00 0.96
CA LEU A 71 18.65 10.59 0.64
C LEU A 71 19.88 10.42 -0.24
N ALA A 72 20.11 11.35 -1.16
CA ALA A 72 21.36 11.45 -1.90
C ALA A 72 22.53 11.82 -0.96
N LEU A 73 22.31 12.72 0.00
CA LEU A 73 23.28 13.10 1.05
C LEU A 73 23.68 11.92 1.96
N ILE A 74 22.76 10.98 2.25
CA ILE A 74 23.05 9.74 3.00
C ILE A 74 23.36 8.52 2.11
N GLY A 75 23.52 8.71 0.79
CA GLY A 75 23.97 7.68 -0.15
C GLY A 75 23.00 6.52 -0.38
N ARG A 76 21.68 6.77 -0.26
CA ARG A 76 20.64 5.72 -0.36
C ARG A 76 19.44 6.14 -1.23
N PRO A 77 19.64 6.37 -2.53
CA PRO A 77 18.57 6.75 -3.46
C PRO A 77 17.51 5.65 -3.67
N ASP A 78 17.83 4.39 -3.38
CA ASP A 78 16.96 3.23 -3.63
C ASP A 78 15.80 3.07 -2.63
N LEU A 79 15.72 3.92 -1.60
CA LEU A 79 14.80 3.75 -0.47
C LEU A 79 13.41 4.39 -0.66
N GLY A 80 13.11 5.05 -1.79
CA GLY A 80 11.82 5.74 -2.00
C GLY A 80 10.59 4.82 -1.79
N VAL A 81 10.67 3.57 -2.24
CA VAL A 81 9.61 2.56 -2.01
C VAL A 81 9.57 2.12 -0.54
N THR A 82 10.72 2.03 0.13
CA THR A 82 10.83 1.64 1.54
C THR A 82 10.23 2.70 2.47
N PHE A 83 10.48 3.97 2.20
CA PHE A 83 9.91 5.07 2.97
C PHE A 83 8.40 5.22 2.73
N THR A 84 7.93 5.00 1.50
CA THR A 84 6.49 5.05 1.19
C THR A 84 5.69 4.03 2.04
N LYS A 85 6.28 2.87 2.38
CA LYS A 85 5.64 1.90 3.27
C LYS A 85 5.39 2.44 4.68
N LEU A 86 6.20 3.39 5.16
CA LEU A 86 6.05 3.94 6.51
C LEU A 86 4.73 4.70 6.69
N HIS A 87 4.08 5.13 5.60
CA HIS A 87 2.76 5.73 5.67
C HIS A 87 1.71 4.83 6.35
N CYS A 88 1.93 3.51 6.43
CA CYS A 88 1.03 2.63 7.16
C CYS A 88 0.95 2.94 8.67
N TRP A 89 2.01 3.51 9.28
CA TRP A 89 1.98 3.94 10.68
C TRP A 89 1.08 5.16 10.92
N ARG A 90 0.69 5.88 9.87
CA ARG A 90 -0.27 7.00 9.97
C ARG A 90 -1.72 6.53 10.01
N LEU A 91 -1.99 5.23 9.85
CA LEU A 91 -3.33 4.65 9.88
C LEU A 91 -3.85 4.48 11.31
N THR A 92 -3.96 5.59 12.05
CA THR A 92 -4.33 5.64 13.47
C THR A 92 -5.80 5.28 13.75
N GLN A 93 -6.62 5.14 12.70
CA GLN A 93 -7.98 4.59 12.82
C GLN A 93 -8.01 3.09 13.11
N TYR A 94 -6.87 2.40 13.06
CA TYR A 94 -6.74 0.99 13.42
C TYR A 94 -5.91 0.82 14.68
N GLU A 95 -6.32 -0.10 15.54
CA GLU A 95 -5.55 -0.50 16.72
C GLU A 95 -4.33 -1.36 16.34
N LYS A 96 -4.48 -2.17 15.28
CA LYS A 96 -3.43 -3.06 14.78
C LYS A 96 -3.55 -3.25 13.29
N CYS A 97 -2.42 -3.17 12.61
CA CYS A 97 -2.30 -3.46 11.19
C CYS A 97 -1.30 -4.58 10.95
N VAL A 98 -1.57 -5.45 9.97
CA VAL A 98 -0.57 -6.37 9.42
C VAL A 98 -0.28 -5.93 7.98
N PHE A 99 0.97 -5.52 7.74
CA PHE A 99 1.41 -5.08 6.43
C PHE A 99 1.85 -6.29 5.59
N LEU A 100 1.26 -6.47 4.41
CA LEU A 100 1.57 -7.58 3.50
C LEU A 100 2.13 -7.03 2.19
N VAL A 101 3.30 -7.54 1.79
CA VAL A 101 3.92 -7.26 0.51
C VAL A 101 3.55 -8.37 -0.47
N TYR A 102 3.19 -7.99 -1.70
CA TYR A 102 2.63 -8.82 -2.77
C TYR A 102 3.60 -9.85 -3.38
N ILE A 103 4.66 -10.25 -2.67
CA ILE A 103 5.63 -11.26 -3.13
C ILE A 103 5.20 -12.72 -2.81
N PHE A 104 3.98 -12.93 -2.32
CA PHE A 104 3.58 -14.17 -1.66
C PHE A 104 2.66 -15.12 -2.46
N PHE A 105 2.50 -14.94 -3.77
CA PHE A 105 1.75 -15.90 -4.60
C PHE A 105 2.40 -16.07 -5.98
N ILE A 106 3.45 -16.90 -6.03
CA ILE A 106 3.77 -17.81 -7.13
C ILE A 106 3.56 -19.22 -6.59
#